data_AF-A0A3E5GDN6-F1
#
_entry.id   AF-A0A3E5GDN6-F1
#
_cell.length_a   1.000
_cell.length_b   1.000
_cell.length_c   1.000
_cell.angle_alpha   90.00
_cell.angle_beta   90.00
_cell.angle_gamma   90.00
#
_symmetry.space_group_name_H-M   'P 1'
#
loop_
_entity.id
_entity.type
_entity.pdbx_description
1 polymer ?
#
loop_
_entity_poly.entity_id
_entity_poly.type
_entity_poly.pdbx_seq_one_letter_code
_entity_poly.pdbx_strand_id
1 'polypeptide(L)' 'MSFSNQGTRDTELTVIVYKYWGIDETIRKIETEHNKINGTPTTLEINLYYSAWLIRYGEKPFKTVVFEYD' A
#
# COMPACT_ATOMS: atom_id res chain seq x y z
N MET A 1 -15.35 17.80 -5.25
CA MET A 1 -14.26 18.79 -5.46
C MET A 1 -12.95 18.02 -5.31
N SER A 2 -12.13 17.95 -6.34
CA SER A 2 -10.79 17.36 -6.26
C SER A 2 -9.81 18.49 -5.98
N PHE A 3 -9.14 18.44 -4.84
CA PHE A 3 -8.05 19.34 -4.48
C PHE A 3 -6.75 18.69 -4.97
N SER A 4 -6.07 19.31 -5.93
CA SER A 4 -4.69 18.98 -6.23
C SER A 4 -3.80 19.49 -5.10
N ASN A 5 -3.41 18.62 -4.17
CA ASN A 5 -2.37 18.92 -3.19
C ASN A 5 -1.05 19.12 -3.95
N GLN A 6 -0.68 20.38 -4.15
CA GLN A 6 0.40 20.78 -5.06
C GLN A 6 1.81 20.56 -4.46
N GLY A 7 1.97 19.59 -3.56
CA GLY A 7 3.22 19.32 -2.85
C GLY A 7 3.32 17.97 -2.13
N THR A 8 2.22 17.27 -1.87
CA THR A 8 2.25 15.91 -1.29
C THR A 8 1.86 14.87 -2.33
N ARG A 9 2.66 13.82 -2.46
CA ARG A 9 2.36 12.67 -3.34
C ARG A 9 2.01 11.49 -2.47
N ASP A 10 0.77 11.44 -2.00
CA ASP A 10 0.26 10.32 -1.21
C ASP A 10 -0.07 9.14 -2.14
N THR A 11 0.41 7.95 -1.80
CA THR A 11 0.23 6.73 -2.61
C THR A 11 -0.46 5.64 -1.80
N GLU A 12 -1.48 5.02 -2.39
CA GLU A 12 -2.16 3.86 -1.84
C GLU A 12 -1.96 2.64 -2.74
N LEU A 13 -1.59 1.51 -2.15
CA LEU A 13 -1.44 0.21 -2.82
C LEU A 13 -2.40 -0.82 -2.23
N THR A 14 -3.20 -1.44 -3.09
CA THR A 14 -3.99 -2.63 -2.72
C THR A 14 -3.23 -3.89 -3.12
N VAL A 15 -2.89 -4.73 -2.15
CA VAL A 15 -2.04 -5.92 -2.34
C VAL A 15 -2.79 -7.17 -1.90
N ILE A 16 -2.82 -8.18 -2.77
CA ILE A 16 -3.38 -9.49 -2.44
C ILE A 16 -2.25 -10.43 -2.01
N VAL A 17 -2.33 -10.97 -0.80
CA VAL A 17 -1.35 -11.88 -0.22
C VAL A 17 -2.00 -13.24 0.06
N TYR A 18 -1.50 -14.26 -0.61
CA TYR A 18 -2.00 -15.64 -0.47
C TYR A 18 -1.36 -16.43 0.68
N LYS A 19 -0.17 -16.03 1.17
CA LYS A 19 0.55 -16.73 2.24
C LYS A 19 1.04 -15.75 3.30
N TYR A 20 0.83 -16.08 4.57
CA TYR A 20 1.14 -15.21 5.71
C TYR A 20 2.61 -15.20 6.13
N TRP A 21 3.37 -16.21 5.71
CA TRP A 21 4.76 -16.34 6.12
C TRP A 21 5.62 -15.25 5.47
N GLY A 22 6.36 -14.51 6.29
CA GLY A 22 7.24 -13.44 5.80
C GLY A 22 6.50 -12.20 5.28
N ILE A 23 5.27 -11.94 5.76
CA ILE A 23 4.51 -10.74 5.38
C ILE A 23 5.34 -9.46 5.60
N ASP A 24 6.04 -9.33 6.71
CA ASP A 24 6.79 -8.11 7.01
C ASP A 24 7.96 -7.90 6.05
N GLU A 25 8.63 -8.98 5.61
CA GLU A 25 9.66 -8.92 4.57
C GLU A 25 9.06 -8.56 3.22
N THR A 26 7.88 -9.12 2.90
CA THR A 26 7.16 -8.84 1.65
C THR A 26 6.73 -7.38 1.59
N ILE A 27 6.22 -6.82 2.68
CA ILE A 27 5.83 -5.40 2.78
C ILE A 27 7.04 -4.50 2.54
N ARG A 28 8.20 -4.78 3.18
CA ARG A 28 9.44 -4.01 2.95
C ARG A 28 9.94 -4.09 1.51
N LYS A 29 9.82 -5.25 0.86
CA LYS A 29 10.17 -5.41 -0.56
C LYS A 29 9.25 -4.60 -1.46
N ILE A 30 7.95 -4.58 -1.18
CA ILE A 30 6.97 -3.78 -1.93
C ILE A 30 7.30 -2.29 -1.77
N GLU A 31 7.53 -1.83 -0.55
CA GLU A 31 7.93 -0.46 -0.25
C GLU A 31 9.19 -0.06 -1.03
N THR A 32 10.24 -0.88 -0.96
CA THR A 32 11.53 -0.62 -1.60
C THR A 32 11.41 -0.56 -3.13
N GLU A 33 10.75 -1.55 -3.75
CA GLU A 33 10.61 -1.59 -5.21
C GLU A 33 9.65 -0.50 -5.71
N HIS A 34 8.58 -0.20 -4.98
CA HIS A 34 7.70 0.92 -5.29
C HIS A 34 8.49 2.23 -5.35
N ASN A 35 9.24 2.55 -4.29
CA ASN A 35 9.98 3.81 -4.19
C ASN A 35 11.09 3.91 -5.24
N LYS A 36 11.73 2.78 -5.58
CA LYS A 36 12.74 2.71 -6.63
C LYS A 36 12.19 3.01 -8.02
N ILE A 37 10.97 2.56 -8.33
CA ILE A 37 10.35 2.72 -9.67
C ILE A 37 9.65 4.08 -9.80
N ASN A 38 8.91 4.48 -8.76
CA ASN A 38 7.99 5.62 -8.82
C ASN A 38 8.52 6.87 -8.10
N GLY A 39 9.65 6.76 -7.40
CA GLY A 39 10.14 7.76 -6.44
C GLY A 39 9.46 7.62 -5.08
N THR A 40 10.00 8.29 -4.08
CA THR A 40 9.47 8.27 -2.71
C THR A 40 8.24 9.17 -2.61
N PRO A 41 7.07 8.63 -2.21
CA PRO A 41 5.88 9.43 -1.94
C PRO A 41 5.99 10.17 -0.59
N THR A 42 5.03 11.04 -0.29
CA THR A 42 4.91 11.64 1.06
C THR A 42 4.41 10.60 2.05
N THR A 43 3.41 9.82 1.64
CA THR A 43 2.93 8.66 2.38
C THR A 43 2.74 7.48 1.43
N LEU A 44 3.07 6.27 1.91
CA LEU A 44 2.75 5.02 1.23
C LEU A 44 1.87 4.16 2.13
N GLU A 45 0.59 4.07 1.80
CA GLU A 45 -0.36 3.16 2.44
C GLU A 45 -0.44 1.85 1.66
N ILE A 46 -0.24 0.72 2.33
CA ILE A 46 -0.35 -0.62 1.75
C ILE A 46 -1.50 -1.35 2.45
N ASN A 47 -2.56 -1.61 1.70
CA ASN A 47 -3.75 -2.32 2.12
C ASN A 47 -3.66 -3.79 1.68
N LEU A 48 -3.50 -4.71 2.64
CA LEU A 48 -3.32 -6.13 2.37
C LEU A 48 -4.64 -6.90 2.49
N TYR A 49 -4.92 -7.74 1.49
CA TYR A 49 -6.10 -8.59 1.38
C TYR A 49 -5.74 -10.06 1.16
N TYR A 50 -6.55 -10.97 1.71
CA TYR A 50 -6.40 -12.42 1.47
C TYR A 50 -6.79 -12.81 0.03
N SER A 51 -7.69 -12.05 -0.61
CA SER A 51 -8.20 -12.37 -1.94
C SER A 51 -8.80 -11.15 -2.64
N ALA A 52 -8.89 -11.23 -3.97
CA ALA A 52 -9.62 -10.25 -4.78
C ALA A 52 -11.13 -10.20 -4.47
N TRP A 53 -11.68 -11.29 -3.94
CA TRP A 53 -13.11 -11.37 -3.62
C TRP A 53 -13.47 -10.37 -2.52
N LEU A 54 -12.66 -10.28 -1.45
CA LEU A 54 -12.88 -9.33 -0.36
C LEU A 54 -12.93 -7.88 -0.87
N ILE A 55 -12.03 -7.52 -1.78
CA ILE A 55 -12.00 -6.19 -2.41
C ILE A 55 -13.31 -5.91 -3.17
N ARG A 56 -13.82 -6.89 -3.94
CA ARG A 56 -15.05 -6.73 -4.72
C ARG A 56 -16.30 -6.51 -3.87
N TYR A 57 -16.34 -7.05 -2.66
CA TYR A 57 -17.46 -6.89 -1.74
C TYR A 57 -17.28 -5.71 -0.77
N GLY A 58 -16.22 -4.93 -0.93
CA GLY A 58 -15.95 -3.77 -0.07
C GLY A 58 -15.55 -4.14 1.35
N GLU A 59 -15.04 -5.36 1.55
CA GLU A 59 -14.49 -5.78 2.83
C GLU A 59 -13.22 -4.99 3.16
N LYS A 60 -12.88 -4.92 4.44
CA LYS A 60 -11.69 -4.21 4.91
C LYS A 60 -10.42 -5.04 4.70
N PRO A 61 -9.25 -4.40 4.51
CA PRO A 61 -7.99 -5.11 4.49
C PRO A 61 -7.75 -5.78 5.84
N PHE A 62 -7.09 -6.93 5.84
CA PHE A 62 -6.75 -7.62 7.10
C PHE A 62 -5.58 -6.94 7.82
N LYS A 63 -4.75 -6.20 7.08
CA LYS A 63 -3.64 -5.39 7.59
C LYS A 63 -3.48 -4.18 6.69
N THR A 64 -3.32 -3.02 7.31
CA THR A 64 -2.92 -1.78 6.65
C THR A 64 -1.59 -1.35 7.25
N VAL A 65 -0.65 -0.98 6.41
CA VAL A 65 0.63 -0.40 6.82
C VAL A 65 0.80 0.94 6.15
N VAL A 66 1.14 1.95 6.94
CA VAL A 66 1.39 3.30 6.44
C VAL A 66 2.86 3.61 6.69
N PHE A 67 3.55 4.03 5.64
CA PHE A 67 4.88 4.63 5.72
C PHE A 67 4.73 6.12 5.52
N GLU A 68 5.26 6.90 6.46
CA GLU A 68 5.36 8.34 6.35
C GLU A 68 6.82 8.67 6.05
N TYR A 69 7.05 9.49 5.03
CA TYR A 69 8.37 9.95 4.64
C TYR A 69 8.50 11.44 4.95
N ASP A 70 9.68 11.86 5.42
CA ASP A 70 10.02 13.25 5.74
C ASP A 70 10.19 14.13 4.48
#